data_AF-A0A544YG97-F1
#
_entry.id   AF-A0A544YG97-F1
#
_cell.length_a   1.000
_cell.length_b   1.000
_cell.length_c   1.000
_cell.angle_alpha   90.00
_cell.angle_beta   90.00
_cell.angle_gamma   90.00
#
_symmetry.space_group_name_H-M   'P 1'
#
loop_
_entity.id
_entity.type
_entity.pdbx_description
1 polymer ?
#
loop_
_entity_poly.entity_id
_entity_poly.type
_entity_poly.pdbx_seq_one_letter_code
_entity_poly.pdbx_strand_id
1 'polypeptide(L)'
;MIRRGTALRALGSLLDRSLVQIAEASADARTYDRRTVNEVADVWDNNTFPLFHAATARTSIGRERRARAALSWMADFGPERRSWMVEQAAAAGHPLERSLPPPIAQPRRTRDFRGHVTPSARPLTAEAALELATGYDVAAGEVRSLLIERAGERLTGSLVLIVPRRYDAGPQAGDLPELHLWLEDVTGVHFASDDRRGATLPCRAPQCAWERRPALMPASDVTARCAA
;
A
#
# COMPACT_ATOMS: atom_id res chain seq x y z
N MET A 1 -28.73 19.82 -5.12
CA MET A 1 -28.46 20.40 -6.47
C MET A 1 -27.02 20.90 -6.50
N ILE A 2 -26.09 20.14 -7.09
CA ILE A 2 -24.66 20.47 -7.10
C ILE A 2 -24.41 21.63 -8.09
N ARG A 3 -23.83 22.75 -7.61
CA ARG A 3 -23.50 23.92 -8.44
C ARG A 3 -22.54 23.52 -9.57
N ARG A 4 -22.82 23.97 -10.80
CA ARG A 4 -21.95 23.76 -11.99
C ARG A 4 -20.53 24.29 -11.69
N GLY A 5 -19.50 23.55 -12.10
CA GLY A 5 -18.09 23.91 -11.93
C GLY A 5 -17.44 23.41 -10.63
N THR A 6 -18.17 22.66 -9.79
CA THR A 6 -17.63 22.12 -8.53
C THR A 6 -16.79 20.86 -8.77
N ALA A 7 -17.23 19.94 -9.65
CA ALA A 7 -16.48 18.71 -9.88
C ALA A 7 -15.15 18.96 -10.60
N LEU A 8 -15.12 19.83 -11.61
CA LEU A 8 -13.86 20.13 -12.31
C LEU A 8 -12.87 20.86 -11.38
N ARG A 9 -13.35 21.76 -10.51
CA ARG A 9 -12.50 22.43 -9.52
C ARG A 9 -11.97 21.46 -8.46
N ALA A 10 -12.81 20.54 -7.98
CA ALA A 10 -12.37 19.49 -7.06
C ALA A 10 -11.30 18.61 -7.70
N LEU A 11 -11.51 18.18 -8.96
CA LEU A 11 -10.54 17.38 -9.70
C LEU A 11 -9.21 18.13 -9.92
N GLY A 12 -9.26 19.42 -10.28
CA GLY A 12 -8.07 20.27 -10.38
C GLY A 12 -7.37 20.46 -9.04
N SER A 13 -8.12 20.67 -7.95
CA SER A 13 -7.55 20.83 -6.61
C SER A 13 -6.86 19.56 -6.12
N LEU A 14 -7.36 18.37 -6.48
CA LEU A 14 -6.65 17.13 -6.20
C LEU A 14 -5.29 17.10 -6.89
N LEU A 15 -5.18 17.59 -8.13
CA LEU A 15 -3.89 17.68 -8.83
C LEU A 15 -2.97 18.67 -8.12
N ASP A 16 -3.46 19.86 -7.78
CA ASP A 16 -2.66 20.87 -7.07
C ASP A 16 -2.14 20.32 -5.73
N ARG A 17 -3.00 19.65 -4.95
CA ARG A 17 -2.61 18.99 -3.69
C ARG A 17 -1.63 17.85 -3.90
N SER A 18 -1.73 17.13 -5.02
CA SER A 18 -0.77 16.07 -5.38
C SER A 18 0.61 16.65 -5.65
N LEU A 19 0.68 17.74 -6.41
CA LEU A 19 1.94 18.43 -6.71
C LEU A 19 2.61 18.99 -5.45
N VAL A 20 1.83 19.56 -4.53
CA VAL A 20 2.34 20.01 -3.22
C VAL A 20 2.92 18.84 -2.42
N GLN A 21 2.19 17.72 -2.30
CA GLN A 21 2.68 16.55 -1.57
C GLN A 21 3.95 15.96 -2.20
N ILE A 22 4.03 15.86 -3.53
CA ILE A 22 5.23 15.38 -4.21
C ILE A 22 6.41 16.33 -3.98
N ALA A 23 6.18 17.65 -4.05
CA ALA A 23 7.22 18.64 -3.79
C ALA A 23 7.74 18.56 -2.35
N GLU A 24 6.85 18.44 -1.36
CA GLU A 24 7.21 18.28 0.05
C GLU A 24 7.97 16.97 0.29
N ALA A 25 7.48 15.85 -0.26
CA ALA A 25 8.11 14.53 -0.16
C ALA A 25 9.48 14.46 -0.85
N SER A 26 9.75 15.34 -1.82
CA SER A 26 11.00 15.39 -2.58
C SER A 26 11.93 16.55 -2.23
N ALA A 27 11.58 17.37 -1.23
CA ALA A 27 12.28 18.62 -0.92
C ALA A 27 13.73 18.42 -0.44
N ASP A 28 14.03 17.32 0.26
CA ASP A 28 15.38 17.02 0.77
C ASP A 28 15.76 15.57 0.45
N ALA A 29 16.92 15.39 -0.18
CA ALA A 29 17.46 14.07 -0.51
C ALA A 29 17.69 13.17 0.72
N ARG A 30 17.91 13.75 1.92
CA ARG A 30 18.08 13.00 3.17
C ARG A 30 16.76 12.46 3.73
N THR A 31 15.63 13.09 3.39
CA THR A 31 14.30 12.71 3.86
C THR A 31 13.35 12.41 2.70
N TYR A 32 13.91 12.09 1.53
CA TYR A 32 13.16 11.81 0.32
C TYR A 32 12.19 10.65 0.56
N ASP A 33 10.89 10.95 0.50
CA ASP A 33 9.82 9.99 0.73
C ASP A 33 9.33 9.42 -0.60
N ARG A 34 10.07 8.43 -1.11
CA ARG A 34 9.76 7.76 -2.38
C ARG A 34 8.36 7.15 -2.37
N ARG A 35 7.90 6.64 -1.23
CA ARG A 35 6.59 5.97 -1.12
C ARG A 35 5.48 6.97 -1.36
N THR A 36 5.51 8.11 -0.69
CA THR A 36 4.54 9.19 -0.88
C THR A 36 4.54 9.69 -2.32
N VAL A 37 5.71 9.90 -2.92
CA VAL A 37 5.82 10.29 -4.35
C VAL A 37 5.14 9.27 -5.26
N ASN A 38 5.42 7.98 -5.07
CA ASN A 38 4.83 6.92 -5.89
C ASN A 38 3.32 6.78 -5.69
N GLU A 39 2.84 6.78 -4.44
CA GLU A 39 1.42 6.62 -4.14
C GLU A 39 0.59 7.79 -4.70
N VAL A 40 1.09 9.03 -4.56
CA VAL A 40 0.43 10.22 -5.11
C VAL A 40 0.52 10.24 -6.64
N ALA A 41 1.64 9.84 -7.24
CA ALA A 41 1.77 9.75 -8.69
C ALA A 41 0.89 8.65 -9.30
N ASP A 42 0.76 7.51 -8.62
CA ASP A 42 -0.08 6.37 -9.04
C ASP A 42 -1.57 6.75 -9.14
N VAL A 43 -2.03 7.71 -8.33
CA VAL A 43 -3.38 8.29 -8.50
C VAL A 43 -3.57 8.90 -9.89
N TRP A 44 -2.51 9.41 -10.52
CA TRP A 44 -2.56 10.06 -11.83
C TRP A 44 -2.18 9.16 -12.99
N ASP A 45 -1.56 8.01 -12.70
CA ASP A 45 -1.40 6.93 -13.66
C ASP A 45 -2.80 6.46 -14.07
N ASN A 46 -3.12 6.54 -15.37
CA ASN A 46 -4.47 6.40 -15.95
C ASN A 46 -5.52 7.49 -15.66
N ASN A 47 -5.30 8.44 -14.74
CA ASN A 47 -6.28 9.51 -14.46
C ASN A 47 -5.92 10.88 -15.08
N THR A 48 -4.71 11.03 -15.60
CA THR A 48 -4.29 12.21 -16.36
C THR A 48 -5.15 12.42 -17.62
N PHE A 49 -5.45 11.35 -18.37
CA PHE A 49 -6.31 11.44 -19.55
C PHE A 49 -7.75 11.87 -19.20
N PRO A 50 -8.44 11.24 -18.22
CA PRO A 50 -9.73 11.72 -17.73
C PRO A 50 -9.75 13.20 -17.30
N LEU A 51 -8.69 13.68 -16.63
CA LEU A 51 -8.55 15.10 -16.27
C LEU A 51 -8.56 16.00 -17.50
N PHE A 52 -7.67 15.77 -18.46
CA PHE A 52 -7.62 16.61 -19.67
C PHE A 52 -8.88 16.47 -20.51
N HIS A 53 -9.48 15.29 -20.58
CA HIS A 53 -10.74 15.06 -21.27
C HIS A 53 -11.91 15.83 -20.62
N ALA A 54 -11.88 16.00 -19.30
CA ALA A 54 -12.81 16.86 -18.57
C ALA A 54 -12.51 18.35 -18.80
N ALA A 55 -11.25 18.79 -18.67
CA ALA A 55 -10.84 20.18 -18.82
C ALA A 55 -11.10 20.74 -20.22
N THR A 56 -10.87 19.92 -21.26
CA THR A 56 -10.99 20.32 -22.68
C THR A 56 -12.40 20.18 -23.25
N ALA A 57 -13.40 19.78 -22.46
CA ALA A 57 -14.76 19.66 -22.98
C ALA A 57 -15.33 21.02 -23.41
N ARG A 58 -15.95 21.04 -24.60
CA ARG A 58 -16.42 22.27 -25.28
C ARG A 58 -17.48 23.04 -24.48
N THR A 59 -18.27 22.35 -23.67
CA THR A 59 -19.37 22.97 -22.89
C THR A 59 -19.13 22.82 -21.40
N SER A 60 -19.62 23.79 -20.61
CA SER A 60 -19.55 23.74 -19.15
C SER A 60 -20.24 22.49 -18.57
N ILE A 61 -21.35 22.07 -19.18
CA ILE A 61 -22.05 20.83 -18.83
C ILE A 61 -21.19 19.60 -19.13
N GLY A 62 -20.53 19.58 -20.30
CA GLY A 62 -19.63 18.49 -20.68
C GLY A 62 -18.43 18.37 -19.74
N ARG A 63 -17.82 19.50 -19.37
CA ARG A 63 -16.69 19.53 -18.43
C ARG A 63 -17.08 18.95 -17.08
N GLU A 64 -18.22 19.41 -16.55
CA GLU A 64 -18.74 18.96 -15.27
C GLU A 64 -19.10 17.46 -15.28
N ARG A 65 -19.79 16.98 -16.32
CA ARG A 65 -20.15 15.55 -16.45
C ARG A 65 -18.92 14.65 -16.48
N ARG A 66 -17.91 15.03 -17.27
CA ARG A 66 -16.67 14.25 -17.40
C ARG A 66 -15.82 14.31 -16.14
N ALA A 67 -15.76 15.46 -15.48
CA ALA A 67 -15.07 15.58 -14.20
C ALA A 67 -15.71 14.67 -13.13
N ARG A 68 -17.05 14.59 -13.06
CA ARG A 68 -17.71 13.63 -12.16
C ARG A 68 -17.39 12.18 -12.52
N ALA A 69 -17.42 11.83 -13.80
CA ALA A 69 -17.07 10.49 -14.24
C ALA A 69 -15.62 10.13 -13.87
N ALA A 70 -14.68 11.06 -14.04
CA ALA A 70 -13.29 10.89 -13.62
C ALA A 70 -13.17 10.70 -12.10
N LEU A 71 -13.83 11.54 -11.30
CA LEU A 71 -13.82 11.44 -9.84
C LEU A 71 -14.45 10.12 -9.34
N SER A 72 -15.55 9.67 -9.94
CA SER A 72 -16.14 8.36 -9.65
C SER A 72 -15.14 7.24 -9.95
N TRP A 73 -14.57 7.24 -11.17
CA TRP A 73 -13.59 6.25 -11.60
C TRP A 73 -12.36 6.19 -10.69
N MET A 74 -11.82 7.35 -10.31
CA MET A 74 -10.70 7.45 -9.37
C MET A 74 -11.06 6.84 -8.00
N ALA A 75 -12.25 7.12 -7.47
CA ALA A 75 -12.69 6.61 -6.18
C ALA A 75 -12.96 5.08 -6.18
N ASP A 76 -13.23 4.50 -7.35
CA ASP A 76 -13.52 3.07 -7.49
C ASP A 76 -12.26 2.18 -7.39
N PHE A 77 -11.06 2.74 -7.41
CA PHE A 77 -9.82 1.97 -7.24
C PHE A 77 -9.57 1.51 -5.79
N GLY A 78 -10.32 2.02 -4.80
CA GLY A 78 -10.29 1.47 -3.45
C GLY A 78 -10.60 2.45 -2.33
N PRO A 79 -10.84 1.92 -1.11
CA PRO A 79 -11.21 2.73 0.04
C PRO A 79 -10.09 3.69 0.47
N GLU A 80 -8.81 3.29 0.37
CA GLU A 80 -7.67 4.15 0.69
C GLU A 80 -7.62 5.34 -0.26
N ARG A 81 -7.67 5.09 -1.57
CA ARG A 81 -7.66 6.16 -2.59
C ARG A 81 -8.86 7.08 -2.44
N ARG A 82 -10.06 6.53 -2.23
CA ARG A 82 -11.26 7.31 -1.96
C ARG A 82 -11.08 8.22 -0.74
N SER A 83 -10.57 7.67 0.37
CA SER A 83 -10.36 8.41 1.62
C SER A 83 -9.39 9.57 1.41
N TRP A 84 -8.26 9.30 0.75
CA TRP A 84 -7.30 10.34 0.36
C TRP A 84 -7.95 11.43 -0.50
N MET A 85 -8.74 11.07 -1.52
CA MET A 85 -9.43 12.04 -2.37
C MET A 85 -10.38 12.94 -1.57
N VAL A 86 -11.12 12.35 -0.63
CA VAL A 86 -12.08 13.08 0.21
C VAL A 86 -11.37 14.06 1.13
N GLU A 87 -10.28 13.62 1.77
CA GLU A 87 -9.45 14.45 2.65
C GLU A 87 -8.81 15.60 1.88
N GLN A 88 -8.13 15.31 0.77
CA GLN A 88 -7.43 16.35 -0.01
C GLN A 88 -8.39 17.34 -0.67
N ALA A 89 -9.54 16.87 -1.17
CA ALA A 89 -10.57 17.76 -1.70
C ALA A 89 -11.17 18.63 -0.59
N ALA A 90 -11.42 18.08 0.60
CA ALA A 90 -11.94 18.84 1.74
C ALA A 90 -10.96 19.92 2.20
N ALA A 91 -9.66 19.64 2.23
CA ALA A 91 -8.60 20.62 2.52
C ALA A 91 -8.60 21.79 1.51
N ALA A 92 -9.06 21.55 0.27
CA ALA A 92 -9.24 22.58 -0.75
C ALA A 92 -10.66 23.20 -0.78
N GLY A 93 -11.52 22.90 0.20
CA GLY A 93 -12.88 23.45 0.29
C GLY A 93 -13.91 22.74 -0.61
N HIS A 94 -13.62 21.51 -1.05
CA HIS A 94 -14.48 20.71 -1.91
C HIS A 94 -14.96 19.43 -1.19
N PRO A 95 -16.20 19.41 -0.64
CA PRO A 95 -16.73 18.26 0.09
C PRO A 95 -17.14 17.12 -0.86
N LEU A 96 -16.15 16.33 -1.29
CA LEU A 96 -16.26 15.32 -2.34
C LEU A 96 -17.16 14.14 -1.95
N GLU A 97 -17.16 13.74 -0.68
CA GLU A 97 -17.89 12.56 -0.17
C GLU A 97 -19.36 12.54 -0.61
N ARG A 98 -20.04 13.69 -0.57
CA ARG A 98 -21.46 13.82 -0.93
C ARG A 98 -21.72 13.70 -2.43
N SER A 99 -20.69 13.80 -3.25
CA SER A 99 -20.76 13.83 -4.71
C SER A 99 -20.27 12.53 -5.36
N LEU A 100 -19.53 11.71 -4.62
CA LEU A 100 -19.08 10.41 -5.08
C LEU A 100 -20.21 9.37 -4.94
N PRO A 101 -20.25 8.36 -5.84
CA PRO A 101 -21.09 7.19 -5.62
C PRO A 101 -20.70 6.48 -4.31
N PRO A 102 -21.59 5.64 -3.74
CA PRO A 102 -21.23 4.79 -2.61
C PRO A 102 -20.01 3.91 -2.93
N PRO A 103 -19.15 3.61 -1.94
CA PRO A 103 -18.00 2.75 -2.16
C PRO A 103 -18.46 1.36 -2.63
N ILE A 104 -17.83 0.87 -3.70
CA ILE A 104 -18.04 -0.50 -4.18
C ILE A 104 -17.19 -1.43 -3.31
N ALA A 105 -17.79 -2.51 -2.80
CA ALA A 105 -17.05 -3.50 -2.04
C ALA A 105 -15.97 -4.13 -2.93
N GLN A 106 -14.71 -4.06 -2.52
CA GLN A 106 -13.63 -4.68 -3.28
C GLN A 106 -13.80 -6.20 -3.29
N PRO A 107 -13.66 -6.86 -4.46
CA PRO A 107 -13.68 -8.31 -4.51
C PRO A 107 -12.50 -8.86 -3.71
N ARG A 108 -12.75 -9.89 -2.88
CA ARG A 108 -11.72 -10.53 -2.02
C ARG A 108 -10.52 -11.11 -2.77
N ARG A 109 -10.63 -11.24 -4.10
CA ARG A 109 -9.59 -11.75 -5.00
C ARG A 109 -9.69 -10.95 -6.29
N THR A 110 -8.58 -10.48 -6.80
CA THR A 110 -8.48 -9.86 -8.11
C THR A 110 -7.81 -10.82 -9.08
N ARG A 111 -8.17 -10.70 -10.36
CA ARG A 111 -7.54 -11.46 -11.43
C ARG A 111 -6.82 -10.46 -12.32
N ASP A 112 -5.54 -10.67 -12.58
CA ASP A 112 -4.79 -9.83 -13.52
C ASP A 112 -5.28 -10.04 -14.96
N PHE A 113 -4.82 -9.20 -15.89
CA PHE A 113 -5.19 -9.31 -17.31
C PHE A 113 -4.71 -10.60 -17.99
N ARG A 114 -3.79 -11.35 -17.37
CA ARG A 114 -3.31 -12.67 -17.81
C ARG A 114 -4.07 -13.82 -17.17
N GLY A 115 -5.01 -13.52 -16.28
CA GLY A 115 -5.81 -14.52 -15.60
C GLY A 115 -5.25 -15.01 -14.27
N HIS A 116 -4.12 -14.48 -13.78
CA HIS A 116 -3.56 -14.87 -12.48
C HIS A 116 -4.39 -14.25 -11.36
N VAL A 117 -4.71 -15.07 -10.36
CA VAL A 117 -5.45 -14.61 -9.19
C VAL A 117 -4.46 -14.07 -8.17
N THR A 118 -4.55 -12.78 -7.87
CA THR A 118 -3.81 -12.17 -6.76
C THR A 118 -4.65 -12.30 -5.48
N PRO A 119 -4.12 -12.92 -4.42
CA PRO A 119 -4.80 -12.94 -3.14
C PRO A 119 -4.94 -11.51 -2.58
N SER A 120 -5.99 -11.26 -1.80
CA SER A 120 -6.10 -9.99 -1.08
C SER A 120 -4.96 -9.84 -0.09
N ALA A 121 -4.47 -8.60 0.06
CA ALA A 121 -3.58 -8.24 1.16
C ALA A 121 -4.29 -8.56 2.50
N ARG A 122 -3.54 -9.16 3.43
CA ARG A 122 -4.01 -9.46 4.78
C ARG A 122 -2.98 -8.98 5.78
N PRO A 123 -3.41 -8.45 6.94
CA PRO A 123 -2.48 -8.16 8.03
C PRO A 123 -1.72 -9.43 8.43
N LEU A 124 -0.41 -9.31 8.64
CA LEU A 124 0.39 -10.40 9.17
C LEU A 124 0.18 -10.49 10.69
N THR A 125 -0.80 -11.29 11.10
CA THR A 125 -1.02 -11.64 12.51
C THR A 125 -0.29 -12.94 12.87
N ALA A 126 -0.17 -13.25 14.16
CA ALA A 126 0.35 -14.54 14.61
C ALA A 126 -0.45 -15.72 14.03
N GLU A 127 -1.77 -15.59 13.94
CA GLU A 127 -2.65 -16.60 13.34
C GLU A 127 -2.39 -16.75 11.84
N ALA A 128 -2.24 -15.64 11.11
CA ALA A 128 -1.91 -15.66 9.69
C ALA A 128 -0.54 -16.31 9.43
N ALA A 129 0.44 -16.06 10.30
CA ALA A 129 1.76 -16.70 10.22
C ALA A 129 1.68 -18.21 10.46
N LEU A 130 0.86 -18.67 11.42
CA LEU A 130 0.61 -20.10 11.65
C LEU A 130 -0.12 -20.77 10.49
N GLU A 131 -1.11 -20.08 9.90
CA GLU A 131 -1.82 -20.55 8.70
C GLU A 131 -0.83 -20.74 7.53
N LEU A 132 0.04 -19.75 7.28
CA LEU A 132 1.09 -19.84 6.26
C LEU A 132 2.06 -20.99 6.53
N ALA A 133 2.49 -21.18 7.78
CA ALA A 133 3.42 -22.25 8.17
C ALA A 133 2.84 -23.68 7.95
N THR A 134 1.52 -23.81 7.78
CA THR A 134 0.90 -25.10 7.46
C THR A 134 1.19 -25.52 6.01
N GLY A 135 1.15 -24.56 5.07
CA GLY A 135 1.36 -24.81 3.64
C GLY A 135 2.80 -24.58 3.17
N TYR A 136 3.55 -23.74 3.87
CA TYR A 136 4.87 -23.28 3.46
C TYR A 136 5.90 -23.48 4.56
N ASP A 137 7.13 -23.80 4.18
CA ASP A 137 8.25 -23.83 5.10
C ASP A 137 8.87 -22.45 5.23
N VAL A 138 8.19 -21.57 5.97
CA VAL A 138 8.61 -20.17 6.18
C VAL A 138 10.00 -20.09 6.83
N ALA A 139 10.36 -21.08 7.65
CA ALA A 139 11.67 -21.16 8.29
C ALA A 139 12.80 -21.49 7.29
N ALA A 140 12.49 -22.16 6.18
CA ALA A 140 13.42 -22.39 5.07
C ALA A 140 13.32 -21.31 3.99
N GLY A 141 12.57 -20.22 4.25
CA GLY A 141 12.40 -19.13 3.30
C GLY A 141 13.68 -18.35 3.07
N GLU A 142 13.92 -17.94 1.83
CA GLU A 142 15.06 -17.10 1.46
C GLU A 142 14.60 -15.67 1.14
N VAL A 143 15.35 -14.68 1.62
CA VAL A 143 15.11 -13.28 1.27
C VAL A 143 15.50 -13.05 -0.19
N ARG A 144 14.51 -12.78 -1.04
CA ARG A 144 14.72 -12.40 -2.44
C ARG A 144 15.03 -10.92 -2.57
N SER A 145 14.27 -10.09 -1.87
CA SER A 145 14.50 -8.65 -1.83
C SER A 145 14.05 -8.07 -0.50
N LEU A 146 14.81 -7.09 -0.03
CA LEU A 146 14.47 -6.27 1.12
C LEU A 146 14.74 -4.83 0.75
N LEU A 147 13.72 -4.00 0.91
CA LEU A 147 13.81 -2.56 0.76
C LEU A 147 13.31 -1.93 2.05
N ILE A 148 14.15 -1.11 2.66
CA ILE A 148 13.80 -0.30 3.82
C ILE A 148 14.08 1.15 3.47
N GLU A 149 13.09 1.99 3.66
CA GLU A 149 13.12 3.39 3.27
C GLU A 149 12.57 4.27 4.39
N ARG A 150 13.07 5.51 4.44
CA ARG A 150 12.49 6.52 5.30
C ARG A 150 11.25 7.11 4.64
N ALA A 151 10.16 7.17 5.40
CA ALA A 151 8.92 7.86 5.04
C ALA A 151 8.60 8.87 6.15
N GLY A 152 8.83 10.15 5.89
CA GLY A 152 8.82 11.20 6.93
C GLY A 152 9.80 10.91 8.07
N GLU A 153 9.30 10.81 9.30
CA GLU A 153 10.08 10.47 10.50
C GLU A 153 10.20 8.96 10.77
N ARG A 154 9.53 8.12 9.96
CA ARG A 154 9.41 6.68 10.18
C ARG A 154 10.18 5.88 9.14
N LEU A 155 10.38 4.59 9.38
CA LEU A 155 10.84 3.66 8.35
C LEU A 155 9.67 2.82 7.87
N THR A 156 9.63 2.57 6.56
CA THR A 156 8.72 1.61 5.93
C THR A 156 9.54 0.65 5.09
N GLY A 157 8.95 -0.47 4.69
CA GLY A 157 9.68 -1.44 3.90
C GLY A 157 8.82 -2.42 3.12
N SER A 158 9.50 -3.13 2.22
CA SER A 158 8.96 -4.29 1.55
C SER A 158 9.96 -5.43 1.64
N LEU A 159 9.47 -6.61 2.00
CA LEU A 159 10.23 -7.85 2.06
C LEU A 159 9.58 -8.88 1.14
N VAL A 160 10.36 -9.49 0.28
CA VAL A 160 9.93 -10.61 -0.56
C VAL A 160 10.71 -11.85 -0.15
N LEU A 161 9.99 -12.88 0.27
CA LEU A 161 10.54 -14.19 0.62
C LEU A 161 10.19 -15.21 -0.46
N ILE A 162 11.15 -16.02 -0.88
CA ILE A 162 10.90 -17.25 -1.61
C ILE A 162 10.72 -18.36 -0.57
N VAL A 163 9.54 -18.96 -0.51
CA VAL A 163 9.21 -19.94 0.55
C VAL A 163 8.93 -21.33 -0.02
N PRO A 164 9.64 -22.40 0.39
CA PRO A 164 9.33 -23.75 -0.06
C PRO A 164 7.90 -24.18 0.32
N ARG A 165 7.25 -24.96 -0.55
CA ARG A 165 5.94 -25.58 -0.24
C ARG A 165 6.16 -26.82 0.62
N ARG A 166 5.30 -27.04 1.61
CA ARG A 166 5.25 -28.29 2.40
C ARG A 166 4.37 -29.37 1.74
N TYR A 167 3.57 -28.98 0.77
CA TYR A 167 2.70 -29.86 0.00
C TYR A 167 3.25 -30.09 -1.41
N ASP A 168 2.97 -31.27 -1.97
CA ASP A 168 3.25 -31.56 -3.37
C ASP A 168 2.28 -30.76 -4.25
N ALA A 169 2.83 -29.82 -5.01
CA ALA A 169 2.07 -28.98 -5.94
C ALA A 169 1.95 -29.60 -7.35
N GLY A 170 2.50 -30.81 -7.54
CA GLY A 170 2.44 -31.55 -8.78
C GLY A 170 3.36 -30.99 -9.88
N PRO A 171 3.37 -31.64 -11.06
CA PRO A 171 4.31 -31.34 -12.14
C PRO A 171 4.08 -29.99 -12.85
N GLN A 172 2.98 -29.30 -12.54
CA GLN A 172 2.67 -27.96 -13.04
C GLN A 172 3.06 -26.86 -12.05
N ALA A 173 3.66 -27.22 -10.90
CA ALA A 173 4.23 -26.26 -9.99
C ALA A 173 5.37 -25.53 -10.72
N GLY A 174 5.10 -24.28 -11.12
CA GLY A 174 6.11 -23.39 -11.66
C GLY A 174 7.08 -22.95 -10.55
N ASP A 175 7.47 -21.68 -10.59
CA ASP A 175 8.43 -21.12 -9.65
C ASP A 175 8.01 -21.31 -8.18
N LEU A 176 9.02 -21.27 -7.30
CA LEU A 176 8.79 -21.21 -5.86
C LEU A 176 7.92 -19.98 -5.53
N PRO A 177 6.96 -20.13 -4.62
CA PRO A 177 6.02 -19.07 -4.31
C PRO A 177 6.72 -17.93 -3.59
N GLU A 178 6.33 -16.71 -3.95
CA GLU A 178 6.79 -15.48 -3.31
C GLU A 178 5.78 -15.04 -2.25
N LEU A 179 6.27 -14.76 -1.04
CA LEU A 179 5.53 -14.08 0.01
C LEU A 179 5.95 -12.61 0.03
N HIS A 180 5.03 -11.73 -0.34
CA HIS A 180 5.23 -10.28 -0.34
C HIS A 180 4.71 -9.69 0.96
N LEU A 181 5.58 -9.02 1.70
CA LEU A 181 5.30 -8.39 2.99
C LEU A 181 5.54 -6.89 2.85
N TRP A 182 4.53 -6.10 3.21
CA TRP A 182 4.66 -4.66 3.41
C TRP A 182 4.81 -4.38 4.89
N LEU A 183 5.80 -3.56 5.21
CA LEU A 183 6.21 -3.25 6.58
C LEU A 183 5.95 -1.76 6.83
N GLU A 184 5.12 -1.49 7.82
CA GLU A 184 4.82 -0.14 8.28
C GLU A 184 5.40 0.06 9.68
N ASP A 185 5.77 1.31 9.99
CA ASP A 185 6.32 1.70 11.29
C ASP A 185 7.49 0.82 11.76
N VAL A 186 8.43 0.55 10.84
CA VAL A 186 9.68 -0.15 11.14
C VAL A 186 10.51 0.73 12.06
N THR A 187 10.95 0.16 13.18
CA THR A 187 11.68 0.88 14.24
C THR A 187 13.17 0.59 14.24
N GLY A 188 13.59 -0.44 13.52
CA GLY A 188 14.98 -0.87 13.40
C GLY A 188 15.10 -1.96 12.34
N VAL A 189 16.33 -2.24 11.92
CA VAL A 189 16.65 -3.33 11.01
C VAL A 189 17.91 -3.99 11.54
N HIS A 190 17.83 -5.29 11.81
CA HIS A 190 18.96 -6.06 12.31
C HIS A 190 19.33 -7.13 11.31
N PHE A 191 20.56 -7.03 10.81
CA PHE A 191 21.23 -8.08 10.05
C PHE A 191 22.37 -8.63 10.90
N ALA A 192 22.41 -9.95 11.08
CA ALA A 192 23.62 -10.57 11.60
C ALA A 192 24.63 -10.64 10.44
N SER A 193 25.76 -9.95 10.54
CA SER A 193 26.75 -9.87 9.44
C SER A 193 27.29 -11.23 9.00
N ASP A 194 27.21 -12.18 9.93
CA ASP A 194 27.74 -13.53 9.91
C ASP A 194 26.71 -14.51 9.34
N ASP A 195 25.42 -14.11 9.33
CA ASP A 195 24.29 -14.86 8.84
C ASP A 195 23.69 -14.16 7.61
N ARG A 196 24.04 -14.68 6.44
CA ARG A 196 23.50 -14.17 5.15
C ARG A 196 22.04 -14.53 4.92
N ARG A 197 21.35 -15.15 5.88
CA ARG A 197 20.00 -15.73 5.71
C ARG A 197 18.93 -15.05 6.56
N GLY A 198 19.29 -14.28 7.59
CA GLY A 198 18.34 -13.70 8.54
C GLY A 198 18.29 -12.17 8.55
N ALA A 199 17.08 -11.61 8.53
CA ALA A 199 16.81 -10.20 8.85
C ALA A 199 15.71 -10.12 9.92
N THR A 200 15.93 -9.33 10.98
CA THR A 200 14.90 -9.05 12.00
C THR A 200 14.43 -7.60 11.88
N LEU A 201 13.11 -7.42 11.80
CA LEU A 201 12.46 -6.13 11.52
C LEU A 201 11.45 -5.83 12.63
N PRO A 202 11.84 -5.13 13.71
CA PRO A 202 10.90 -4.71 14.75
C PRO A 202 9.94 -3.65 14.22
N CYS A 203 8.64 -3.92 14.32
CA CYS A 203 7.56 -3.00 13.95
C CYS A 203 6.67 -2.71 15.17
N ARG A 204 6.05 -1.53 15.24
CA ARG A 204 5.02 -1.25 16.25
C ARG A 204 3.68 -1.87 15.84
N ALA A 205 3.43 -3.12 16.22
CA ALA A 205 2.06 -3.64 16.23
C ALA A 205 1.26 -3.06 17.41
N PRO A 206 -0.05 -2.79 17.28
CA PRO A 206 -0.87 -2.46 18.44
C PRO A 206 -0.99 -3.70 19.35
N GLN A 207 -0.38 -3.59 20.54
CA GLN A 207 -0.60 -4.38 21.75
C GLN A 207 -0.38 -5.90 21.65
N CYS A 208 0.88 -6.33 21.83
CA CYS A 208 1.14 -7.59 22.53
C CYS A 208 1.58 -7.24 23.96
N ALA A 209 0.65 -7.29 24.90
CA ALA A 209 0.97 -7.38 26.32
C ALA A 209 1.54 -8.78 26.58
N TRP A 210 2.78 -8.84 27.06
CA TRP A 210 3.28 -9.99 27.78
C TRP A 210 3.92 -9.50 29.08
N GLU A 211 3.37 -9.92 30.20
CA GLU A 211 3.90 -9.63 31.53
C GLU A 211 4.83 -10.79 31.96
N ARG A 212 6.13 -10.56 31.75
CA ARG A 212 7.34 -10.80 32.61
C ARG A 212 7.27 -11.86 33.75
N ARG A 213 8.31 -12.60 34.16
CA ARG A 213 9.80 -12.67 33.97
C ARG A 213 10.38 -13.77 34.93
N PRO A 214 11.72 -14.00 35.10
CA PRO A 214 12.91 -13.25 34.63
C PRO A 214 13.91 -14.08 33.78
N ALA A 215 14.72 -13.51 32.88
CA ALA A 215 15.49 -12.28 33.01
C ALA A 215 15.60 -11.46 31.69
N LEU A 216 15.54 -10.13 31.86
CA LEU A 216 16.04 -9.04 30.98
C LEU A 216 16.05 -9.20 29.45
N MET A 217 14.99 -8.69 28.79
CA MET A 217 14.97 -7.81 27.57
C MET A 217 13.49 -7.39 27.31
N PRO A 218 13.16 -6.17 26.81
CA PRO A 218 11.79 -5.79 26.44
C PRO A 218 11.59 -5.51 24.94
N ALA A 219 10.31 -5.47 24.55
CA ALA A 219 9.69 -5.17 23.25
C ALA A 219 9.52 -6.37 22.30
N SER A 220 8.35 -6.40 21.65
CA SER A 220 7.79 -7.51 20.89
C SER A 220 8.58 -7.77 19.61
N ASP A 221 9.55 -8.69 19.68
CA ASP A 221 10.33 -9.13 18.53
C ASP A 221 9.55 -10.20 17.73
N VAL A 222 9.22 -9.92 16.47
CA VAL A 222 8.94 -10.98 15.50
C VAL A 222 10.28 -11.53 15.05
N THR A 223 10.70 -12.62 15.68
CA THR A 223 11.95 -13.32 15.38
C THR A 223 11.66 -14.45 14.40
N ALA A 224 12.07 -14.31 13.14
CA ALA A 224 12.29 -15.46 12.26
C ALA A 224 13.75 -15.90 12.43
N ARG A 225 13.98 -16.98 13.18
CA ARG A 225 15.29 -17.63 13.27
C ARG A 225 15.25 -18.96 12.54
N CYS A 226 16.16 -19.15 11.59
CA CYS A 226 16.51 -20.46 11.07
C CYS A 226 17.34 -21.18 12.14
N ALA A 227 16.79 -22.24 12.73
CA ALA A 227 17.60 -23.19 13.49
C ALA A 227 18.25 -24.16 12.49
N ALA A 228 19.57 -24.29 12.58
CA ALA A 228 20.31 -25.39 11.95
C ALA A 228 20.05 -26.71 12.71
#